data_AF-A0A355D9K5-F1
#
_entry.id   AF-A0A355D9K5-F1
#
_cell.length_a   1.000
_cell.length_b   1.000
_cell.length_c   1.000
_cell.angle_alpha   90.00
_cell.angle_beta   90.00
_cell.angle_gamma   90.00
#
_symmetry.space_group_name_H-M   'P 1'
#
loop_
_entity.id
_entity.type
_entity.pdbx_description
1 polymer ?
#
loop_
_entity_poly.entity_id
_entity_poly.type
_entity_poly.pdbx_seq_one_letter_code
_entity_poly.pdbx_strand_id
1 'polypeptide(L)' 'MLSYLNLMKRSNKMATITFNNIVNKYDETNIAVENFNLEIRDKEFIVLVGPSGCGKST' A
#
# COMPACT_ATOMS: atom_id res chain seq x y z
N MET A 1 -22.58 29.60 4.61
CA MET A 1 -21.37 29.69 3.76
C MET A 1 -20.19 28.92 4.37
N LEU A 2 -19.76 29.19 5.61
CA LEU A 2 -18.65 28.49 6.28
C LEU A 2 -18.91 26.99 6.55
N SER A 3 -20.16 26.58 6.82
CA SER A 3 -20.54 25.16 6.96
C SER A 3 -20.43 24.38 5.64
N TYR A 4 -20.82 25.00 4.52
CA TYR A 4 -20.68 24.45 3.16
C TYR A 4 -19.21 24.30 2.75
N LEU A 5 -18.34 25.20 3.18
CA LEU A 5 -16.88 25.07 3.00
C LEU A 5 -16.33 23.81 3.67
N ASN A 6 -16.83 23.44 4.86
CA ASN A 6 -16.44 22.20 5.53
C ASN A 6 -17.07 20.95 4.88
N LEU A 7 -18.26 21.08 4.28
CA LEU A 7 -18.90 20.01 3.50
C LEU A 7 -18.17 19.75 2.17
N MET A 8 -17.69 20.82 1.50
CA MET A 8 -16.87 20.76 0.27
C MET A 8 -15.43 20.28 0.54
N LYS A 9 -14.91 20.45 1.77
CA LYS A 9 -13.66 19.82 2.21
C LYS A 9 -13.81 18.30 2.44
N ARG A 10 -15.04 17.77 2.45
CA ARG A 10 -15.28 16.36 2.68
C ARG A 10 -15.35 15.61 1.35
N SER A 11 -14.28 14.84 1.10
CA SER A 11 -14.08 13.84 0.06
C SER A 11 -13.49 14.30 -1.27
N ASN A 12 -12.30 14.92 -1.23
CA ASN A 12 -11.22 14.34 -2.05
C ASN A 12 -10.84 13.03 -1.34
N LYS A 13 -11.33 11.88 -1.82
CA LYS A 13 -10.82 10.59 -1.36
C LYS A 13 -9.35 10.53 -1.79
N MET A 14 -8.45 10.95 -0.91
CA MET A 14 -7.02 10.68 -1.06
C MET A 14 -6.88 9.17 -0.94
N ALA A 15 -6.45 8.52 -2.02
CA ALA A 15 -6.18 7.10 -2.00
C ALA A 15 -4.76 6.91 -1.45
N THR A 16 -4.67 6.46 -0.20
CA THR A 16 -3.42 6.03 0.42
C THR A 16 -3.42 4.52 0.56
N ILE A 17 -2.27 3.89 0.30
CA ILE A 17 -2.06 2.44 0.50
C ILE A 17 -0.99 2.29 1.59
N THR A 18 -1.25 1.43 2.56
CA THR A 18 -0.29 1.15 3.64
C THR A 18 -0.17 -0.37 3.84
N PHE A 19 1.05 -0.88 3.72
CA PHE A 19 1.44 -2.20 4.17
C PHE A 19 2.14 -2.03 5.52
N ASN A 20 1.64 -2.73 6.55
CA ASN A 20 2.20 -2.71 7.90
C ASN A 20 2.53 -4.13 8.35
N ASN A 21 3.80 -4.41 8.58
CA ASN A 21 4.32 -5.71 9.02
C ASN A 21 3.74 -6.91 8.25
N ILE A 22 3.63 -6.77 6.93
CA ILE A 22 3.09 -7.85 6.10
C ILE A 22 4.12 -8.95 5.93
N VAL A 23 3.66 -10.19 6.05
CA VAL A 23 4.43 -11.39 5.77
C VAL A 23 3.73 -12.14 4.65
N ASN A 24 4.43 -12.37 3.55
CA ASN A 24 3.94 -13.13 2.41
C ASN A 24 4.71 -14.47 2.34
N LYS A 25 3.99 -15.59 2.43
CA LYS A 25 4.54 -16.94 2.40
C LYS A 25 3.81 -17.76 1.34
N TYR A 26 4.57 -18.49 0.53
CA TYR A 26 4.01 -19.45 -0.43
C TYR A 26 3.76 -20.82 0.20
N ASP A 27 4.62 -21.22 1.14
CA ASP A 27 4.47 -22.42 1.97
C ASP A 27 5.23 -22.22 3.30
N GLU A 28 5.31 -23.27 4.12
CA GLU A 28 5.96 -23.20 5.44
C GLU A 28 7.45 -22.84 5.37
N THR A 29 8.11 -23.15 4.25
CA THR A 29 9.56 -22.98 4.05
C THR A 29 9.92 -21.75 3.23
N ASN A 30 9.00 -21.27 2.38
CA ASN A 30 9.25 -20.21 1.41
C ASN A 30 8.55 -18.91 1.81
N ILE A 31 9.31 -18.05 2.50
CA ILE A 31 8.90 -16.68 2.83
C ILE A 31 9.35 -15.75 1.71
N ALA A 32 8.39 -15.15 1.01
CA ALA A 32 8.63 -14.23 -0.10
C ALA A 32 8.99 -12.83 0.41
N VAL A 33 8.29 -12.37 1.45
CA VAL A 33 8.56 -11.10 2.12
C VAL A 33 8.29 -11.25 3.61
N GLU A 34 9.21 -10.76 4.44
CA GLU A 34 9.08 -10.72 5.90
C GLU A 34 9.17 -9.27 6.39
N ASN A 35 8.27 -8.87 7.29
CA ASN A 35 8.24 -7.52 7.87
C ASN A 35 8.14 -6.38 6.84
N PHE A 36 7.33 -6.56 5.79
CA PHE A 36 7.16 -5.55 4.75
C PHE A 36 6.34 -4.35 5.25
N ASN A 37 6.95 -3.16 5.17
CA ASN A 37 6.35 -1.90 5.57
C ASN A 37 6.48 -0.89 4.41
N LEU A 38 5.35 -0.40 3.91
CA LEU A 38 5.31 0.54 2.79
C LEU A 38 4.11 1.48 2.90
N GLU A 39 4.34 2.77 2.77
CA GLU A 39 3.31 3.80 2.64
C GLU A 39 3.39 4.38 1.23
N ILE A 40 2.26 4.41 0.52
CA ILE A 40 2.12 5.04 -0.80
C ILE A 40 1.09 6.16 -0.66
N ARG A 41 1.53 7.40 -0.91
CA ARG A 41 0.69 8.58 -0.79
C ARG A 41 -0.07 8.85 -2.08
N ASP A 42 -1.06 9.73 -1.98
CA ASP A 42 -1.83 10.16 -3.15
C ASP A 42 -0.90 10.68 -4.25
N LYS A 43 -1.09 10.17 -5.47
CA LYS A 43 -0.28 10.48 -6.67
C LYS A 43 1.17 9.99 -6.65
N GLU A 44 1.53 9.09 -5.74
CA GLU A 44 2.79 8.36 -5.81
C GLU A 44 2.63 7.08 -6.64
N PHE A 45 3.67 6.75 -7.40
CA PHE A 45 3.73 5.54 -8.23
C PHE A 45 4.94 4.71 -7.81
N ILE A 46 4.73 3.43 -7.54
CA ILE A 46 5.78 2.50 -7.13
C ILE A 46 5.92 1.36 -8.14
N VAL A 47 7.16 0.92 -8.36
CA VAL A 47 7.49 -0.30 -9.11
C VAL A 47 8.25 -1.24 -8.19
N LEU A 48 7.73 -2.46 -8.00
CA LEU A 48 8.40 -3.53 -7.27
C LEU A 48 9.16 -4.43 -8.26
N VAL A 49 10.47 -4.60 -8.04
CA VAL A 49 11.35 -5.44 -8.88
C VAL A 49 12.05 -6.50 -8.05
N GLY A 50 12.35 -7.64 -8.67
CA GLY A 50 13.00 -8.77 -8.01
C GLY A 50 12.86 -10.09 -8.77
N PRO A 51 13.62 -11.14 -8.38
CA PRO A 51 13.64 -12.45 -9.04
C PRO A 51 12.25 -13.12 -9.14
N SER A 52 12.10 -14.10 -10.03
CA SER A 52 10.85 -14.88 -10.08
C SER A 52 10.55 -15.51 -8.71
N GLY A 53 9.29 -15.49 -8.28
CA GLY A 53 8.87 -16.04 -6.99
C GLY A 53 9.12 -15.17 -5.76
N CYS A 54 9.59 -13.92 -5.89
CA CYS A 54 9.84 -13.04 -4.74
C CYS A 54 8.62 -12.25 -4.22
N GLY A 55 7.38 -12.65 -4.53
CA GLY A 55 6.19 -11.99 -3.95
C GLY A 55 5.75 -10.66 -4.58
N LYS A 56 6.08 -10.39 -5.86
CA LYS A 56 5.72 -9.12 -6.53
C LYS A 56 4.26 -9.02 -6.99
N SER A 57 3.72 -10.11 -7.51
CA SER A 57 2.36 -10.17 -8.10
C SER A 57 1.31 -10.68 -7.13
N THR A 58 1.74 -11.05 -5.92
CA THR A 58 0.92 -11.57 -4.83
C THR A 58 0.76 -10.48 -3.80
#